data_AF-A0A1V1WTP7-F1
#
_entry.id   AF-A0A1V1WTP7-F1
#
_cell.length_a   1.000
_cell.length_b   1.000
_cell.length_c   1.000
_cell.angle_alpha   90.00
_cell.angle_beta   90.00
_cell.angle_gamma   90.00
#
_symmetry.space_group_name_H-M   'P 1'
#
loop_
_entity.id
_entity.type
_entity.pdbx_description
1 polymer ?
#
loop_
_entity_poly.entity_id
_entity_poly.type
_entity_poly.pdbx_seq_one_letter_code
_entity_poly.pdbx_strand_id
1 'polypeptide(L)'
;MKLKRVISQLFELSEELGAIRNSLQEASRVVTDHDELLNIYLSIKEIDIIRITLLYEYELLNTSAVVQTEHLSLYYDRRLEILLMTKEQILGHYEELQGCSKHITYKEALQGIYRAAEVIDSASRLLDDITEMLDQHIMKQRSDKTMH
;
A
#
# COMPACT_ATOMS: atom_id res chain seq x y z
N MET A 1 -4.75 22.59 -3.63
CA MET A 1 -4.02 22.29 -2.37
C MET A 1 -4.29 20.88 -1.84
N LYS A 2 -5.54 20.38 -1.79
CA LYS A 2 -5.85 19.03 -1.26
C LYS A 2 -5.20 17.89 -2.07
N LEU A 3 -5.29 17.92 -3.41
CA LEU A 3 -4.73 16.88 -4.28
C LEU A 3 -3.20 16.76 -4.19
N LYS A 4 -2.46 17.89 -4.23
CA LYS A 4 -0.99 17.88 -4.10
C LYS A 4 -0.52 17.26 -2.78
N ARG A 5 -1.25 17.50 -1.68
CA ARG A 5 -0.96 16.89 -0.37
C ARG A 5 -1.17 15.37 -0.43
N VAL A 6 -2.29 14.93 -0.99
CA VAL A 6 -2.63 13.51 -1.14
C VAL A 6 -1.58 12.79 -2.00
N ILE A 7 -1.15 13.40 -3.10
CA ILE A 7 -0.07 12.87 -3.94
C ILE A 7 1.24 12.71 -3.16
N SER A 8 1.66 13.74 -2.40
CA SER A 8 2.87 13.64 -1.56
C SER A 8 2.78 12.52 -0.51
N GLN A 9 1.60 12.30 0.07
CA GLN A 9 1.39 11.23 1.05
C GLN A 9 1.55 9.83 0.45
N LEU A 10 1.18 9.60 -0.82
CA LEU A 10 1.43 8.32 -1.50
C LEU A 10 2.93 8.00 -1.56
N PHE A 11 3.76 9.00 -1.88
CA PHE A 11 5.21 8.85 -1.91
C PHE A 11 5.80 8.59 -0.52
N GLU A 12 5.35 9.34 0.49
CA GLU A 12 5.78 9.16 1.89
C GLU A 12 5.48 7.73 2.40
N LEU A 13 4.27 7.21 2.13
CA LEU A 13 3.89 5.84 2.50
C LEU A 13 4.74 4.80 1.76
N SER A 14 5.06 5.02 0.48
CA SER A 14 5.99 4.17 -0.28
C SER A 14 7.39 4.13 0.34
N GLU A 15 7.91 5.27 0.79
CA GLU A 15 9.23 5.34 1.41
C GLU A 15 9.23 4.69 2.81
N GLU A 16 8.14 4.82 3.57
CA GLU A 16 7.97 4.10 4.82
C GLU A 16 7.98 2.58 4.61
N LEU A 17 7.23 2.08 3.62
CA LEU A 17 7.28 0.67 3.22
C LEU A 17 8.70 0.24 2.82
N GLY A 18 9.44 1.09 2.09
CA GLY A 18 10.84 0.83 1.73
C GLY A 18 11.75 0.67 2.95
N ALA A 19 11.59 1.53 3.96
CA ALA A 19 12.34 1.43 5.21
C ALA A 19 12.01 0.13 5.97
N ILE A 20 10.73 -0.23 6.07
CA ILE A 20 10.29 -1.48 6.71
C ILE A 20 10.87 -2.68 5.98
N ARG A 21 10.79 -2.69 4.64
CA ARG A 21 11.34 -3.77 3.80
C ARG A 21 12.84 -3.97 4.02
N ASN A 22 13.61 -2.90 4.15
CA ASN A 22 15.05 -3.00 4.45
C ASN A 22 15.31 -3.58 5.85
N SER A 23 14.53 -3.17 6.86
CA SER A 23 14.62 -3.74 8.21
C SER A 23 14.27 -5.23 8.23
N LEU A 24 13.23 -5.66 7.51
CA LEU A 24 12.89 -7.08 7.36
C LEU A 24 14.00 -7.87 6.65
N GLN A 25 14.66 -7.28 5.65
CA GLN A 25 15.79 -7.91 4.97
C GLN A 25 17.01 -8.06 5.89
N GLU A 26 17.21 -7.15 6.83
CA GLU A 26 18.24 -7.30 7.86
C GLU A 26 17.87 -8.41 8.85
N ALA A 27 16.61 -8.44 9.32
CA ALA A 27 16.11 -9.50 10.19
C ALA A 27 16.22 -10.89 9.54
N SER A 28 15.93 -11.01 8.24
CA SER A 28 16.04 -12.27 7.50
C SER A 28 17.46 -12.85 7.47
N ARG A 29 18.51 -12.05 7.73
CA ARG A 29 19.91 -12.52 7.73
C ARG A 29 20.30 -13.25 9.01
N VAL A 30 19.57 -13.00 10.10
CA VAL A 30 19.88 -13.57 11.43
C VAL A 30 18.90 -14.67 11.84
N VAL A 31 17.76 -14.78 11.14
CA VAL A 31 16.79 -15.87 11.33
C VAL A 31 17.32 -17.15 10.69
N THR A 32 17.39 -18.21 11.49
CA THR A 32 17.86 -19.54 11.06
C THR A 32 16.73 -20.54 10.84
N ASP A 33 15.57 -20.29 11.46
CA ASP A 33 14.40 -21.14 11.29
C ASP A 33 13.78 -20.92 9.90
N HIS A 34 13.50 -22.01 9.20
CA HIS A 34 13.09 -21.93 7.80
C HIS A 34 11.67 -21.39 7.63
N ASP A 35 10.77 -21.74 8.55
CA ASP A 35 9.36 -21.34 8.49
C ASP A 35 9.21 -19.86 8.86
N GLU A 36 9.98 -19.40 9.86
CA GLU A 36 10.11 -17.97 10.18
C GLU A 36 10.67 -17.18 8.99
N LEU A 37 11.76 -17.69 8.39
CA LEU A 37 12.43 -17.02 7.27
C LEU A 37 11.53 -16.92 6.03
N LEU A 38 10.77 -17.97 5.73
CA LEU A 38 9.80 -17.98 4.64
C LEU A 38 8.77 -16.86 4.80
N ASN A 39 8.17 -16.74 5.99
CA ASN A 39 7.15 -15.72 6.26
C ASN A 39 7.70 -14.29 6.19
N ILE A 40 8.95 -14.07 6.59
CA ILE A 40 9.64 -12.79 6.40
C ILE A 40 9.82 -12.48 4.91
N TYR A 41 10.27 -13.44 4.10
CA TYR A 41 10.46 -13.23 2.67
C TYR A 41 9.16 -12.99 1.91
N LEU A 42 8.10 -13.72 2.25
CA LEU A 42 6.77 -13.49 1.66
C LEU A 42 6.27 -12.08 2.01
N SER A 43 6.43 -11.65 3.26
CA SER A 43 6.09 -10.28 3.67
C SER A 43 6.89 -9.21 2.90
N ILE A 44 8.20 -9.41 2.71
CA ILE A 44 9.04 -8.50 1.91
C ILE A 44 8.53 -8.39 0.47
N LYS A 45 8.19 -9.52 -0.17
CA LYS A 45 7.67 -9.54 -1.53
C LYS A 45 6.37 -8.75 -1.64
N GLU A 46 5.44 -8.95 -0.70
CA GLU A 46 4.16 -8.24 -0.69
C GLU A 46 4.36 -6.73 -0.47
N ILE A 47 5.29 -6.34 0.40
CA ILE A 47 5.67 -4.93 0.58
C ILE A 47 6.23 -4.32 -0.72
N ASP A 48 7.12 -5.02 -1.42
CA ASP A 48 7.71 -4.54 -2.67
C ASP A 48 6.62 -4.33 -3.76
N ILE A 49 5.61 -5.20 -3.84
CA ILE A 49 4.46 -5.05 -4.77
C ILE A 49 3.68 -3.77 -4.47
N ILE A 50 3.33 -3.54 -3.21
CA ILE A 50 2.56 -2.33 -2.83
C ILE A 50 3.39 -1.07 -3.01
N ARG A 51 4.67 -1.10 -2.65
CA ARG A 51 5.56 0.04 -2.84
C ARG A 51 5.62 0.47 -4.31
N ILE A 52 5.80 -0.47 -5.23
CA ILE A 52 5.80 -0.19 -6.68
C ILE A 52 4.44 0.37 -7.12
N THR A 53 3.34 -0.19 -6.60
CA THR A 53 1.99 0.29 -6.89
C THR A 53 1.82 1.75 -6.47
N LEU A 54 2.18 2.11 -5.23
CA LEU A 54 2.07 3.48 -4.72
C LEU A 54 2.94 4.48 -5.49
N LEU A 55 4.16 4.08 -5.87
CA LEU A 55 5.02 4.91 -6.73
C LEU A 55 4.40 5.13 -8.11
N TYR A 56 3.80 4.10 -8.70
CA TYR A 56 3.11 4.23 -9.97
C TYR A 56 1.92 5.20 -9.85
N GLU A 57 1.13 5.11 -8.78
CA GLU A 57 0.01 6.03 -8.57
C GLU A 57 0.46 7.47 -8.32
N TYR A 58 1.54 7.63 -7.53
CA TYR A 58 2.19 8.93 -7.35
C TYR A 58 2.60 9.53 -8.69
N GLU A 59 3.34 8.79 -9.53
CA GLU A 59 3.80 9.27 -10.83
C GLU A 59 2.62 9.55 -11.77
N LEU A 60 1.61 8.68 -11.80
CA LEU A 60 0.41 8.86 -12.62
C LEU A 60 -0.30 10.17 -12.25
N LEU A 61 -0.55 10.41 -10.97
CA LEU A 61 -1.24 11.63 -10.50
C LEU A 61 -0.37 12.89 -10.60
N ASN A 62 0.95 12.76 -10.47
CA ASN A 62 1.88 13.88 -10.56
C ASN A 62 2.12 14.32 -12.02
N THR A 63 2.10 13.38 -12.97
CA THR A 63 2.35 13.65 -14.39
C THR A 63 1.09 13.87 -15.22
N SER A 64 -0.05 13.30 -14.81
CA SER A 64 -1.30 13.37 -15.58
C SER A 64 -2.10 14.63 -15.24
N ALA A 65 -1.83 15.71 -15.98
CA ALA A 65 -2.68 16.90 -15.97
C ALA A 65 -4.06 16.68 -16.63
N VAL A 66 -4.25 15.63 -17.42
CA VAL A 66 -5.48 15.33 -18.17
C VAL A 66 -5.55 13.83 -18.48
N VAL A 67 -6.20 13.04 -17.62
CA VAL A 67 -6.70 11.71 -18.01
C VAL A 67 -8.20 11.71 -17.74
N GLN A 68 -8.95 11.16 -18.70
CA GLN A 68 -10.42 11.06 -18.68
C GLN A 68 -10.86 10.45 -17.35
N THR A 69 -11.44 11.29 -16.50
CA THR A 69 -11.70 11.02 -15.08
C THR A 69 -12.56 9.78 -14.85
N GLU A 70 -13.46 9.47 -15.78
CA GLU A 70 -14.35 8.32 -15.72
C GLU A 70 -13.64 6.96 -15.78
N HIS A 71 -12.48 6.86 -16.43
CA HIS A 71 -11.67 5.64 -16.43
C HIS A 71 -10.73 5.54 -15.22
N LEU A 72 -10.48 6.65 -14.52
CA LEU A 72 -9.60 6.67 -13.35
C LEU A 72 -10.29 6.10 -12.10
N SER A 73 -11.58 6.33 -11.91
CA SER A 73 -12.32 5.81 -10.73
C SER A 73 -12.30 4.28 -10.68
N LEU A 74 -12.76 3.61 -11.76
CA LEU A 74 -12.72 2.14 -11.88
C LEU A 74 -11.29 1.59 -11.76
N TYR A 75 -10.29 2.34 -12.23
CA TYR A 75 -8.89 1.97 -12.10
C TYR A 75 -8.46 1.97 -10.62
N TYR A 76 -8.83 2.98 -9.84
CA TYR A 76 -8.48 3.07 -8.42
C TYR A 76 -9.25 2.08 -7.54
N ASP A 77 -10.50 1.73 -7.87
CA ASP A 77 -11.23 0.65 -7.20
C ASP A 77 -10.44 -0.67 -7.24
N ARG A 78 -9.87 -1.00 -8.40
CA ARG A 78 -9.04 -2.21 -8.56
C ARG A 78 -7.72 -2.11 -7.80
N ARG A 79 -7.15 -0.92 -7.65
CA ARG A 79 -5.96 -0.73 -6.82
C ARG A 79 -6.28 -0.91 -5.35
N LEU A 80 -7.40 -0.38 -4.88
CA LEU A 80 -7.88 -0.58 -3.52
C LEU A 80 -8.07 -2.07 -3.19
N GLU A 81 -8.67 -2.83 -4.10
CA GLU A 81 -8.82 -4.29 -3.97
C GLU A 81 -7.47 -4.98 -3.77
N ILE A 82 -6.46 -4.63 -4.59
CA ILE A 82 -5.09 -5.17 -4.46
C ILE A 82 -4.49 -4.82 -3.10
N LEU A 83 -4.58 -3.57 -2.65
CA LEU A 83 -4.03 -3.18 -1.34
C LEU A 83 -4.69 -3.96 -0.19
N LEU A 84 -6.01 -4.11 -0.23
CA LEU A 84 -6.76 -4.83 0.81
C LEU A 84 -6.39 -6.32 0.83
N MET A 85 -6.33 -6.97 -0.33
CA MET A 85 -5.91 -8.37 -0.44
C MET A 85 -4.47 -8.56 0.07
N THR A 86 -3.54 -7.69 -0.32
CA THR A 86 -2.15 -7.77 0.13
C THR A 86 -2.02 -7.50 1.63
N LYS A 87 -2.84 -6.61 2.20
CA LYS A 87 -2.90 -6.40 3.66
C LYS A 87 -3.28 -7.69 4.38
N GLU A 88 -4.32 -8.38 3.91
CA GLU A 88 -4.76 -9.66 4.48
C GLU A 88 -3.66 -10.72 4.39
N GLN A 89 -2.93 -10.78 3.28
CA GLN A 89 -1.78 -11.69 3.14
C GLN A 89 -0.65 -11.39 4.13
N ILE A 90 -0.30 -10.11 4.29
CA ILE A 90 0.73 -9.69 5.27
C ILE A 90 0.30 -10.02 6.70
N LEU A 91 -0.98 -9.84 7.04
CA LEU A 91 -1.52 -10.25 8.34
C LEU A 91 -1.50 -11.77 8.52
N GLY A 92 -1.76 -12.54 7.46
CA GLY A 92 -1.55 -14.00 7.47
C GLY A 92 -0.11 -14.38 7.80
N HIS A 93 0.86 -13.75 7.16
CA HIS A 93 2.28 -13.98 7.46
C HIS A 93 2.66 -13.58 8.89
N TYR A 94 2.05 -12.51 9.42
CA TYR A 94 2.20 -12.11 10.81
C TYR A 94 1.69 -13.19 11.77
N GLU A 95 0.49 -13.72 11.52
CA GLU A 95 -0.12 -14.77 12.36
C GLU A 95 0.70 -16.07 12.32
N GLU A 96 1.14 -16.48 11.14
CA GLU A 96 2.01 -17.65 10.98
C GLU A 96 3.34 -17.47 11.73
N LEU A 97 4.00 -16.31 11.58
CA LEU A 97 5.25 -16.01 12.29
C LEU A 97 5.04 -15.95 13.82
N GLN A 98 3.91 -15.41 14.28
CA GLN A 98 3.54 -15.42 15.69
C GLN A 98 3.31 -16.84 16.21
N GLY A 99 2.75 -17.74 15.40
CA GLY A 99 2.50 -19.14 15.73
C GLY A 99 3.75 -20.00 15.88
N CYS A 100 4.86 -19.61 15.24
CA CYS A 100 6.15 -20.32 15.31
C CYS A 100 6.92 -20.12 16.64
N SER A 101 6.30 -19.54 17.68
CA SER A 101 6.85 -18.79 18.83
C SER A 101 7.93 -19.41 19.76
N LYS A 102 8.88 -20.22 19.30
CA LYS A 102 9.89 -20.83 20.16
C LYS A 102 11.15 -19.98 20.35
N HIS A 103 11.36 -18.91 19.56
CA HIS A 103 12.62 -18.16 19.55
C HIS A 103 12.45 -16.65 19.78
N ILE A 104 13.46 -16.01 20.37
CA ILE A 104 13.43 -14.57 20.72
C ILE A 104 13.74 -13.69 19.48
N THR A 105 14.31 -14.29 18.43
CA THR A 105 14.97 -13.64 17.30
C THR A 105 14.03 -12.97 16.30
N TYR A 106 12.72 -13.22 16.34
CA TYR A 106 11.79 -12.72 15.32
C TYR A 106 10.93 -11.51 15.74
N LYS A 107 11.08 -10.98 16.97
CA LYS A 107 10.21 -9.89 17.48
C LYS A 107 10.24 -8.62 16.63
N GLU A 108 11.41 -8.24 16.12
CA GLU A 108 11.57 -7.07 15.26
C GLU A 108 10.91 -7.29 13.89
N ALA A 109 11.07 -8.50 13.33
CA ALA A 109 10.41 -8.87 12.09
C ALA A 109 8.88 -8.85 12.24
N LEU A 110 8.36 -9.41 13.33
CA LEU A 110 6.94 -9.41 13.66
C LEU A 110 6.38 -7.98 13.71
N GLN A 111 7.07 -7.07 14.40
CA GLN A 111 6.68 -5.65 14.46
C GLN A 111 6.74 -4.99 13.08
N GLY A 112 7.76 -5.30 12.28
CA GLY A 112 7.89 -4.78 10.92
C GLY A 112 6.73 -5.21 10.01
N ILE A 113 6.36 -6.50 10.05
CA ILE A 113 5.25 -7.05 9.25
C ILE A 113 3.92 -6.40 9.66
N TYR A 114 3.65 -6.29 10.97
CA TYR A 114 2.43 -5.64 11.44
C TYR A 114 2.37 -4.16 11.03
N ARG A 115 3.48 -3.43 11.20
CA ARG A 115 3.56 -2.03 10.78
C ARG A 115 3.36 -1.88 9.27
N ALA A 116 3.88 -2.80 8.46
CA ALA A 116 3.61 -2.78 7.02
C ALA A 116 2.10 -2.88 6.72
N ALA A 117 1.37 -3.74 7.43
CA ALA A 117 -0.09 -3.84 7.27
C ALA A 117 -0.79 -2.52 7.64
N GLU A 118 -0.35 -1.82 8.70
CA GLU A 118 -0.90 -0.51 9.09
C GLU A 118 -0.62 0.59 8.04
N VAL A 119 0.56 0.56 7.42
CA VAL A 119 0.92 1.48 6.34
C VAL A 119 0.07 1.21 5.09
N ILE A 120 -0.16 -0.07 4.75
CA ILE A 120 -1.03 -0.45 3.63
C ILE A 120 -2.49 -0.06 3.89
N ASP A 121 -2.97 -0.20 5.13
CA ASP A 121 -4.31 0.28 5.52
C ASP A 121 -4.45 1.80 5.35
N SER A 122 -3.40 2.54 5.72
CA SER A 122 -3.33 3.99 5.53
C SER A 122 -3.30 4.38 4.06
N ALA A 123 -2.55 3.64 3.23
CA ALA A 123 -2.53 3.83 1.78
C ALA A 123 -3.87 3.49 1.12
N SER A 124 -4.57 2.45 1.62
CA SER A 124 -5.90 2.07 1.15
C SER A 124 -6.91 3.20 1.36
N ARG A 125 -6.95 3.77 2.57
CA ARG A 125 -7.80 4.93 2.89
C ARG A 125 -7.47 6.15 2.02
N LEU A 126 -6.19 6.35 1.70
CA LEU A 126 -5.77 7.45 0.83
C LEU A 126 -6.23 7.26 -0.63
N LEU A 127 -6.19 6.02 -1.15
CA LEU A 127 -6.70 5.71 -2.49
C LEU A 127 -8.24 5.79 -2.56
N ASP A 128 -8.93 5.41 -1.49
CA ASP A 128 -10.38 5.59 -1.35
C ASP A 128 -10.76 7.08 -1.42
N ASP A 129 -10.07 7.93 -0.64
CA ASP A 129 -10.20 9.40 -0.71
C ASP A 129 -9.94 9.94 -2.13
N ILE A 130 -8.96 9.40 -2.87
CA ILE A 130 -8.67 9.78 -4.25
C ILE A 130 -9.83 9.43 -5.17
N THR A 131 -10.37 8.22 -5.03
CA THR A 131 -11.51 7.73 -5.81
C THR A 131 -12.73 8.62 -5.60
N GLU A 132 -13.08 8.93 -4.36
CA GLU A 132 -14.17 9.84 -4.04
C GLU A 132 -13.97 11.24 -4.64
N MET A 133 -12.75 11.78 -4.56
CA MET A 133 -12.43 13.10 -5.14
C MET A 133 -12.60 13.12 -6.67
N LEU A 134 -12.24 12.03 -7.35
CA LEU A 134 -12.40 11.88 -8.80
C LEU A 134 -13.87 11.78 -9.19
N ASP A 135 -14.65 10.98 -8.46
CA ASP A 135 -16.10 10.82 -8.69
C ASP A 135 -16.85 12.14 -8.53
N GLN A 136 -16.55 12.90 -7.47
CA GLN A 136 -17.12 14.24 -7.27
C GLN A 136 -16.78 15.19 -8.42
N HIS A 137 -15.59 15.08 -9.00
CA HIS A 137 -15.19 15.91 -10.14
C HIS A 137 -15.94 15.52 -11.42
N ILE A 138 -16.11 14.22 -11.69
CA ILE A 138 -16.90 13.71 -12.82
C ILE A 138 -18.34 14.22 -12.75
N MET A 139 -18.98 14.10 -11.58
CA MET A 139 -20.37 14.53 -11.40
C MET A 139 -20.55 16.03 -11.69
N LYS A 140 -19.63 16.88 -11.22
CA LYS A 140 -19.65 18.33 -11.50
C LYS A 140 -19.48 18.65 -12.98
N GLN A 141 -18.55 18.00 -13.67
CA GLN A 141 -18.39 18.23 -15.12
C GLN A 141 -19.63 17.82 -15.93
N ARG A 142 -20.34 16.77 -15.51
CA ARG A 142 -21.59 16.33 -16.16
C ARG A 142 -22.73 17.32 -15.91
N SER A 143 -22.89 17.85 -14.70
CA SER A 143 -23.91 18.87 -14.44
C SER A 143 -23.69 20.15 -15.25
N ASP A 144 -22.43 20.58 -15.40
CA ASP A 144 -22.08 21.79 -16.16
C ASP A 144 -22.36 21.62 -17.67
N LYS A 145 -22.19 20.42 -18.22
CA LYS A 145 -22.53 20.11 -19.61
C LYS A 145 -24.03 19.95 -19.89
N THR A 146 -24.84 19.69 -18.85
CA THR A 146 -26.30 19.49 -19.02
C THR A 146 -27.08 20.81 -18.91
N MET A 147 -26.46 21.88 -18.42
CA MET A 147 -27.05 23.23 -18.35
C MET A 147 -26.82 24.09 -19.61
N HIS A 148 -26.05 23.58 -20.59
CA HIS A 148 -25.82 24.19 -21.90
C HIS A 148 -26.50 23.39 -23.01
#